data_AF-A0A9D4PQ72-F1
#
_entry.id   AF-A0A9D4PQ72-F1
#
_cell.length_a   1.000
_cell.length_b   1.000
_cell.length_c   1.000
_cell.angle_alpha   90.00
_cell.angle_beta   90.00
_cell.angle_gamma   90.00
#
_symmetry.space_group_name_H-M   'P 1'
#
loop_
_entity.id
_entity.type
_entity.pdbx_description
1 polymer ?
#
loop_
_entity_poly.entity_id
_entity_poly.type
_entity_poly.pdbx_seq_one_letter_code
_entity_poly.pdbx_strand_id
1 'polypeptide(L)'
;MRLDGCPVEEVRAGFLKKNEGMEILDARPLGKSKAIQITFGGKRVPRQVTYWNCLYALIPYRNLVETCYNCRRVGHRADVCFRPKTNLCHRCRKDHPAPSEGEPLTCTPDCIVCHGAHHTGSRNCKFRLVRKPPTGRQQSIERENQAGKDERHSRAKERSSSGKRGTSKSRDQSSSFPPLPGGGGGEESGRVSSPDRNARDPTKKVSLSNAGTQNETARERELETLVQQQGDLIKKMEARIVEMERALKSGQRQGVQAPAIQGLQKATQAASARVQESAAMEVENRGPVKRPLPADEGVNAKRLAEASMVDMPQPVVKLTSLKADVTDLAEKVGKQGERQDRLEARVDKIEARLDKTEERLGTLASEFRASQTLVMGTFQQLHTLLEARLSPVVGQAPTLDNLLPHHGPSPTN
;
A
#
# COMPACT_ATOMS: atom_id res chain seq x y z
N MET A 1 2.09 6.79 5.71
CA MET A 1 3.05 6.83 4.59
C MET A 1 2.30 6.54 3.30
N ARG A 2 2.18 7.55 2.43
CA ARG A 2 1.86 7.36 1.01
C ARG A 2 3.17 6.94 0.35
N LEU A 3 3.19 5.79 -0.30
CA LEU A 3 4.33 5.31 -1.09
C LEU A 3 4.18 5.74 -2.56
N ASP A 4 3.26 6.67 -2.83
CA ASP A 4 2.93 7.12 -4.17
C ASP A 4 4.11 7.97 -4.68
N GLY A 5 4.98 7.37 -5.50
CA GLY A 5 6.04 8.07 -6.22
C GLY A 5 7.48 7.76 -5.80
N CYS A 6 7.74 6.91 -4.79
CA CYS A 6 9.12 6.46 -4.56
C CYS A 6 9.54 5.50 -5.69
N PRO A 7 10.64 5.77 -6.41
CA PRO A 7 11.14 4.87 -7.42
C PRO A 7 11.48 3.51 -6.78
N VAL A 8 11.20 2.43 -7.52
CA VAL A 8 11.37 1.04 -7.04
C VAL A 8 12.80 0.81 -6.53
N GLU A 9 13.79 1.46 -7.13
CA GLU A 9 15.20 1.37 -6.75
C GLU A 9 15.48 1.94 -5.35
N GLU A 10 14.85 3.05 -4.96
CA GLU A 10 15.02 3.61 -3.61
C GLU A 10 14.44 2.69 -2.54
N VAL A 11 13.30 2.05 -2.84
CA VAL A 11 12.69 1.08 -1.94
C VAL A 11 13.67 -0.08 -1.72
N ARG A 12 14.21 -0.64 -2.81
CA ARG A 12 15.19 -1.73 -2.76
C ARG A 12 16.48 -1.33 -2.03
N ALA A 13 17.03 -0.16 -2.34
CA ALA A 13 18.24 0.35 -1.67
C ALA A 13 18.04 0.55 -0.17
N GLY A 14 16.86 1.04 0.25
CA GLY A 14 16.50 1.20 1.65
C GLY A 14 16.44 -0.12 2.42
N PHE A 15 16.05 -1.22 1.76
CA PHE A 15 16.09 -2.56 2.34
C PHE A 15 17.52 -3.13 2.41
N LEU A 16 18.31 -3.01 1.33
CA LEU A 16 19.68 -3.54 1.29
C LEU A 16 20.58 -2.92 2.35
N LYS A 17 20.50 -1.60 2.55
CA LYS A 17 21.36 -0.87 3.50
C LYS A 17 21.15 -1.24 4.97
N LYS A 18 19.96 -1.71 5.36
CA LYS A 18 19.59 -1.92 6.77
C LYS A 18 19.44 -3.39 7.17
N ASN A 19 19.65 -4.31 6.24
CA ASN A 19 19.45 -5.74 6.46
C ASN A 19 20.65 -6.54 5.92
N GLU A 20 21.86 -6.20 6.38
CA GLU A 20 23.14 -6.76 5.90
C GLU A 20 23.26 -8.30 6.04
N GLY A 21 22.46 -8.92 6.91
CA GLY A 21 22.38 -10.38 7.07
C GLY A 21 21.32 -11.09 6.22
N MET A 22 20.61 -10.37 5.34
CA MET A 22 19.53 -10.93 4.52
C MET A 22 19.85 -10.80 3.05
N GLU A 23 19.77 -11.92 2.32
CA GLU A 23 19.86 -11.91 0.86
C GLU A 23 18.53 -11.39 0.29
N ILE A 24 18.45 -10.11 -0.05
CA ILE A 24 17.25 -9.50 -0.67
C ILE A 24 17.48 -9.38 -2.16
N LEU A 25 16.80 -10.20 -2.95
CA LEU A 25 16.92 -10.22 -4.40
C LEU A 25 16.17 -9.04 -5.04
N ASP A 26 14.93 -8.81 -4.60
CA ASP A 26 14.03 -7.80 -5.16
C ASP A 26 13.10 -7.24 -4.08
N ALA A 27 12.69 -5.98 -4.23
CA ALA A 27 11.70 -5.34 -3.37
C ALA A 27 10.92 -4.31 -4.17
N ARG A 28 9.59 -4.49 -4.26
CA ARG A 28 8.73 -3.62 -5.08
C ARG A 28 7.38 -3.34 -4.41
N PRO A 29 6.82 -2.13 -4.58
CA PRO A 29 5.48 -1.81 -4.09
C PRO A 29 4.42 -2.62 -4.85
N LEU A 30 3.36 -3.04 -4.13
CA LEU A 30 2.28 -3.85 -4.69
C LEU A 30 1.11 -2.94 -5.14
N GLY A 31 1.11 -2.55 -6.42
CA GLY A 31 0.07 -1.70 -7.00
C GLY A 31 -0.08 -0.36 -6.27
N LYS A 32 -1.32 0.09 -6.03
CA LYS A 32 -1.62 1.32 -5.27
C LYS A 32 -1.69 1.11 -3.75
N SER A 33 -1.25 -0.06 -3.27
CA SER A 33 -1.33 -0.38 -1.85
C SER A 33 -0.06 0.04 -1.11
N LYS A 34 -0.14 0.13 0.21
CA LYS A 34 1.02 0.37 1.08
C LYS A 34 1.86 -0.91 1.31
N ALA A 35 1.52 -2.02 0.64
CA ALA A 35 2.22 -3.28 0.80
C ALA A 35 3.43 -3.33 -0.14
N ILE A 36 4.52 -3.90 0.35
CA ILE A 36 5.76 -4.11 -0.42
C ILE A 36 5.96 -5.61 -0.55
N GLN A 37 6.16 -6.09 -1.77
CA GLN A 37 6.56 -7.45 -2.05
C GLN A 37 8.08 -7.51 -2.01
N ILE A 38 8.63 -8.36 -1.13
CA ILE A 38 10.06 -8.56 -0.98
C ILE A 38 10.37 -10.01 -1.36
N THR A 39 11.37 -10.19 -2.21
CA THR A 39 11.89 -11.48 -2.66
C THR A 39 13.21 -11.72 -1.96
N PHE A 40 13.26 -12.72 -1.09
CA PHE A 40 14.48 -13.15 -0.39
C PHE A 40 15.16 -14.28 -1.15
N GLY A 41 16.49 -14.25 -1.19
CA GLY A 41 17.33 -15.38 -1.53
C GLY A 41 17.33 -16.39 -0.39
N GLY A 42 17.23 -17.68 -0.74
CA GLY A 42 17.23 -18.78 0.22
C GLY A 42 15.86 -19.42 0.50
N LYS A 43 15.87 -20.45 1.36
CA LYS A 43 14.72 -21.35 1.61
C LYS A 43 13.78 -20.87 2.72
N ARG A 44 14.20 -19.92 3.55
CA ARG A 44 13.44 -19.47 4.74
C ARG A 44 13.24 -17.96 4.68
N VAL A 45 11.98 -17.54 4.85
CA VAL A 45 11.63 -16.12 4.96
C VAL A 45 11.87 -15.67 6.41
N PRO A 46 12.61 -14.57 6.64
CA PRO A 46 12.76 -13.99 7.97
C PRO A 46 11.40 -13.62 8.59
N ARG A 47 11.33 -13.52 9.91
CA ARG A 47 10.09 -13.10 10.59
C ARG A 47 9.87 -11.60 10.51
N GLN A 48 10.96 -10.83 10.45
CA GLN A 48 10.93 -9.38 10.50
C GLN A 48 11.97 -8.80 9.54
N VAL A 49 11.73 -7.58 9.08
CA VAL A 49 12.66 -6.79 8.27
C VAL A 49 12.71 -5.36 8.79
N THR A 50 13.87 -4.72 8.71
CA THR A 50 14.01 -3.30 9.05
C THR A 50 13.81 -2.46 7.79
N TYR A 51 12.86 -1.54 7.83
CA TYR A 51 12.66 -0.56 6.76
C TYR A 51 12.47 0.81 7.41
N TRP A 52 13.18 1.84 6.93
CA TRP A 52 13.03 3.20 7.48
C TRP A 52 13.18 3.28 9.02
N ASN A 53 14.08 2.49 9.61
CA ASN A 53 14.30 2.38 11.06
C ASN A 53 13.11 1.80 11.86
N CYS A 54 12.16 1.16 11.20
CA CYS A 54 11.07 0.42 11.84
C CYS A 54 11.15 -1.07 11.51
N LEU A 55 10.82 -1.91 12.49
CA LEU A 55 10.71 -3.36 12.33
C LEU A 55 9.31 -3.71 11.82
N TYR A 56 9.25 -4.42 10.69
CA TYR A 56 8.00 -4.89 10.09
C TYR A 56 7.94 -6.41 10.09
N ALA A 57 6.80 -6.95 10.51
CA ALA A 57 6.53 -8.39 10.39
C ALA A 57 6.33 -8.78 8.93
N LEU A 58 7.03 -9.83 8.50
CA LEU A 58 6.90 -10.37 7.15
C LEU A 58 5.79 -11.41 7.10
N ILE A 59 4.87 -11.24 6.15
CA ILE A 59 3.78 -12.18 5.89
C ILE A 59 4.06 -12.84 4.54
N PRO A 60 4.11 -14.19 4.46
CA PRO A 60 4.30 -14.89 3.20
C PRO A 60 3.29 -14.44 2.15
N TYR A 61 3.78 -13.86 1.07
CA TYR A 61 2.94 -13.42 -0.03
C TYR A 61 2.31 -14.64 -0.73
N ARG A 62 1.01 -14.56 -0.95
CA ARG A 62 0.23 -15.58 -1.68
C ARG A 62 -0.55 -14.89 -2.78
N ASN A 63 -0.36 -15.35 -4.00
CA ASN A 63 -1.13 -14.86 -5.13
C ASN A 63 -2.60 -15.18 -4.94
N LEU A 64 -3.43 -14.26 -5.39
CA LEU A 64 -4.86 -14.48 -5.56
C LEU A 64 -5.05 -15.47 -6.72
N VAL A 65 -6.06 -16.33 -6.64
CA VAL A 65 -6.47 -17.15 -7.78
C VAL A 65 -6.93 -16.21 -8.88
N GLU A 66 -6.24 -16.27 -10.02
CA GLU A 66 -6.61 -15.46 -11.18
C GLU A 66 -7.99 -15.85 -11.66
N THR A 67 -8.86 -14.85 -11.77
CA THR A 67 -10.26 -15.01 -12.17
C THR A 67 -10.56 -14.04 -13.30
N CYS A 68 -11.17 -14.56 -14.36
CA CYS A 68 -11.58 -13.77 -15.48
C CYS A 68 -12.99 -13.22 -15.22
N TYR A 69 -13.10 -11.90 -15.06
CA TYR A 69 -14.39 -11.23 -14.90
C TYR A 69 -15.19 -11.15 -16.20
N ASN A 70 -14.59 -11.43 -17.36
CA ASN A 70 -15.30 -11.57 -18.62
C ASN A 70 -15.99 -12.95 -18.68
N CYS A 71 -15.23 -14.04 -18.90
CA CYS A 71 -15.81 -15.37 -19.10
C CYS A 71 -16.15 -16.16 -17.82
N ARG A 72 -15.91 -15.59 -16.64
CA ARG A 72 -16.20 -16.19 -15.32
C ARG A 72 -15.54 -17.55 -15.10
N ARG A 73 -14.27 -17.69 -15.52
CA ARG A 73 -13.45 -18.90 -15.27
C ARG A 73 -12.17 -18.52 -14.52
N VAL A 74 -11.63 -19.49 -13.78
CA VAL A 74 -10.31 -19.37 -13.14
C VAL A 74 -9.19 -19.58 -14.17
N GLY A 75 -8.00 -19.05 -13.88
CA GLY A 75 -6.77 -19.34 -14.61
C GLY A 75 -6.28 -18.26 -15.59
N HIS A 76 -7.04 -17.19 -15.80
CA HIS A 76 -6.59 -16.03 -16.58
C HIS A 76 -7.32 -14.77 -16.14
N ARG A 77 -6.78 -13.61 -16.54
CA ARG A 77 -7.37 -12.29 -16.27
C ARG A 77 -8.26 -11.82 -17.43
N ALA A 78 -9.13 -10.85 -17.19
CA ALA A 78 -10.10 -10.37 -18.18
C ALA A 78 -9.44 -9.71 -19.40
N ASP A 79 -8.28 -9.08 -19.21
CA ASP A 79 -7.48 -8.42 -20.25
C ASP A 79 -6.81 -9.38 -21.22
N VAL A 80 -6.50 -10.61 -20.79
CA VAL A 80 -5.90 -11.67 -21.61
C VAL A 80 -6.92 -12.74 -22.04
N CYS A 81 -8.21 -12.44 -21.84
CA CYS A 81 -9.29 -13.37 -22.15
C CYS A 81 -9.51 -13.47 -23.66
N PHE A 82 -9.36 -14.67 -24.23
CA PHE A 82 -9.61 -14.95 -25.65
C PHE A 82 -11.11 -14.99 -26.02
N ARG A 83 -12.01 -15.04 -25.04
CA ARG A 83 -13.46 -15.04 -25.28
C ARG A 83 -13.97 -13.63 -25.53
N PRO A 84 -14.95 -13.44 -26.43
CA PRO A 84 -15.60 -12.14 -26.61
C PRO A 84 -16.25 -11.66 -25.30
N LYS A 85 -16.56 -10.37 -25.20
CA LYS A 85 -17.20 -9.80 -24.00
C LYS A 85 -18.56 -10.47 -23.78
N THR A 86 -18.68 -11.28 -22.75
CA THR A 86 -19.93 -11.96 -22.37
C THR A 86 -20.70 -11.10 -21.36
N ASN A 87 -22.03 -11.02 -21.51
CA ASN A 87 -22.92 -10.25 -20.61
C ASN A 87 -23.27 -11.03 -19.32
N LEU A 88 -22.32 -11.82 -18.80
CA LEU A 88 -22.51 -12.60 -17.58
C LEU A 88 -22.49 -11.68 -16.37
N CYS A 89 -23.50 -11.79 -15.51
CA CYS A 89 -23.60 -10.98 -14.31
C CYS A 89 -22.38 -11.11 -13.38
N HIS A 90 -21.92 -9.98 -12.84
CA HIS A 90 -20.79 -9.92 -11.89
C HIS A 90 -21.03 -10.60 -10.56
N ARG A 91 -22.29 -10.77 -10.18
CA ARG A 91 -22.66 -11.43 -8.93
C ARG A 91 -22.88 -12.92 -9.10
N CYS A 92 -23.73 -13.35 -10.03
CA CYS A 92 -24.29 -14.70 -10.04
C CYS A 92 -23.83 -15.58 -11.21
N ARG A 93 -22.97 -15.06 -12.11
CA ARG A 93 -22.46 -15.78 -13.29
C ARG A 93 -23.52 -16.18 -14.32
N LYS A 94 -24.79 -15.84 -14.13
CA LYS A 94 -25.87 -16.09 -15.10
C LYS A 94 -26.03 -14.91 -16.06
N ASP A 95 -26.51 -15.18 -17.25
CA ASP A 95 -26.96 -14.16 -18.20
C ASP A 95 -28.34 -13.67 -17.77
N HIS A 96 -28.42 -12.42 -17.32
CA HIS A 96 -29.69 -11.75 -17.07
C HIS A 96 -29.53 -10.26 -17.38
N PRO A 97 -30.60 -9.57 -17.81
CA PRO A 97 -30.56 -8.14 -18.06
C PRO A 97 -30.12 -7.39 -16.79
N ALA A 98 -29.46 -6.24 -16.99
CA ALA A 98 -29.22 -5.31 -15.90
C ALA A 98 -30.58 -4.90 -15.32
N PRO A 99 -30.77 -4.93 -14.00
CA PRO A 99 -32.02 -4.46 -13.41
C PRO A 99 -32.23 -2.98 -13.75
N SER A 100 -33.49 -2.59 -13.91
CA SER A 100 -33.90 -1.20 -14.07
C SER A 100 -33.42 -0.37 -12.86
N GLU A 101 -33.11 0.91 -13.10
CA GLU A 101 -32.62 1.82 -12.07
C GLU A 101 -33.61 1.89 -10.90
N GLY A 102 -33.26 1.27 -9.75
CA GLY A 102 -34.07 1.30 -8.53
C GLY A 102 -34.53 -0.07 -8.02
N GLU A 103 -34.45 -1.14 -8.82
CA GLU A 103 -34.85 -2.47 -8.35
C GLU A 103 -33.69 -3.24 -7.68
N PRO A 104 -33.94 -3.90 -6.52
CA PRO A 104 -32.92 -4.67 -5.85
C PRO A 104 -32.50 -5.86 -6.72
N LEU A 105 -31.19 -6.00 -6.93
CA LEU A 105 -30.62 -7.16 -7.63
C LEU A 105 -31.06 -8.46 -6.94
N THR A 106 -31.99 -9.18 -7.55
CA THR A 106 -32.55 -10.46 -7.05
C THR A 106 -31.57 -11.64 -7.15
N CYS A 107 -30.40 -11.43 -7.75
CA CYS A 107 -29.43 -12.48 -7.97
C CYS A 107 -28.56 -12.78 -6.73
N THR A 108 -28.48 -14.05 -6.36
CA THR A 108 -27.58 -14.53 -5.30
C THR A 108 -26.12 -14.50 -5.77
N PRO A 109 -25.19 -13.96 -4.98
CA PRO A 109 -23.79 -13.93 -5.35
C PRO A 109 -23.19 -15.33 -5.38
N ASP A 110 -22.42 -15.64 -6.43
CA ASP A 110 -21.71 -16.90 -6.62
C ASP A 110 -20.22 -16.65 -6.89
N CYS A 111 -19.36 -17.27 -6.09
CA CYS A 111 -17.93 -17.12 -6.18
C CYS A 111 -17.33 -18.02 -7.27
N ILE A 112 -16.63 -17.46 -8.25
CA ILE A 112 -15.98 -18.21 -9.34
C ILE A 112 -14.97 -19.24 -8.83
N VAL A 113 -14.38 -19.00 -7.66
CA VAL A 113 -13.29 -19.83 -7.12
C VAL A 113 -13.81 -21.00 -6.28
N CYS A 114 -14.88 -20.80 -5.51
CA CYS A 114 -15.37 -21.80 -4.55
C CYS A 114 -16.85 -22.15 -4.68
N HIS A 115 -17.57 -21.53 -5.61
CA HIS A 115 -19.02 -21.68 -5.81
C HIS A 115 -19.87 -21.42 -4.56
N GLY A 116 -19.40 -20.50 -3.69
CA GLY A 116 -20.07 -20.14 -2.45
C GLY A 116 -20.88 -18.85 -2.57
N ALA A 117 -21.81 -18.64 -1.63
CA ALA A 117 -22.72 -17.50 -1.58
C ALA A 117 -22.03 -16.16 -1.20
N HIS A 118 -21.05 -15.72 -2.00
CA HIS A 118 -20.35 -14.45 -1.84
C HIS A 118 -19.69 -14.00 -3.14
N HIS A 119 -19.39 -12.70 -3.26
CA HIS A 119 -18.74 -12.13 -4.44
C HIS A 119 -17.32 -12.68 -4.62
N THR A 120 -16.94 -12.92 -5.88
CA THR A 120 -15.58 -13.34 -6.23
C THR A 120 -14.56 -12.29 -5.75
N GLY A 121 -13.54 -12.74 -5.02
CA GLY A 121 -12.52 -11.86 -4.41
C GLY A 121 -12.80 -11.43 -2.97
N SER A 122 -14.00 -11.71 -2.45
CA SER A 122 -14.35 -11.46 -1.04
C SER A 122 -13.35 -12.14 -0.09
N ARG A 123 -13.04 -11.47 1.03
CA ARG A 123 -12.19 -12.02 2.11
C ARG A 123 -12.78 -13.29 2.73
N ASN A 124 -14.08 -13.51 2.55
CA ASN A 124 -14.81 -14.67 3.07
C ASN A 124 -14.57 -15.95 2.23
N CYS A 125 -13.91 -15.85 1.07
CA CYS A 125 -13.59 -17.00 0.24
C CYS A 125 -12.36 -17.74 0.78
N LYS A 126 -12.56 -18.95 1.32
CA LYS A 126 -11.49 -19.82 1.84
C LYS A 126 -10.47 -20.23 0.76
N PHE A 127 -10.89 -20.32 -0.50
CA PHE A 127 -10.04 -20.75 -1.62
C PHE A 127 -9.51 -19.59 -2.47
N ARG A 128 -9.64 -18.35 -2.00
CA ARG A 128 -9.22 -17.15 -2.73
C ARG A 128 -7.73 -17.11 -3.09
N LEU A 129 -6.89 -17.76 -2.29
CA LEU A 129 -5.45 -17.76 -2.46
C LEU A 129 -5.00 -19.03 -3.20
N VAL A 130 -4.05 -18.89 -4.12
CA VAL A 130 -3.45 -20.02 -4.83
C VAL A 130 -2.86 -20.99 -3.81
N ARG A 131 -3.31 -22.25 -3.85
CA ARG A 131 -2.69 -23.33 -3.06
C ARG A 131 -1.29 -23.56 -3.61
N LYS A 132 -0.25 -23.40 -2.79
CA LYS A 132 1.07 -23.91 -3.17
C LYS A 132 0.96 -25.44 -3.21
N PRO A 133 1.50 -26.11 -4.24
CA PRO A 133 1.68 -27.55 -4.17
C PRO A 133 2.51 -27.86 -2.89
N PRO A 134 2.11 -28.85 -2.09
CA PRO A 134 2.83 -29.19 -0.89
C PRO A 134 4.27 -29.54 -1.27
N THR A 135 5.23 -28.81 -0.69
CA THR A 135 6.65 -29.19 -0.78
C THR A 135 6.83 -30.60 -0.20
N GLY A 136 7.79 -31.40 -0.66
CA GLY A 136 7.88 -32.84 -0.35
C GLY A 136 7.78 -33.22 1.13
N ARG A 137 8.17 -32.34 2.06
CA ARG A 137 8.02 -32.52 3.52
C ARG A 137 6.57 -32.37 4.03
N GLN A 138 5.74 -31.58 3.35
CA GLN A 138 4.31 -31.51 3.64
C GLN A 138 3.56 -32.70 3.07
N GLN A 139 4.02 -33.27 1.96
CA GLN A 139 3.44 -34.50 1.41
C GLN A 139 3.67 -35.70 2.33
N SER A 140 4.82 -35.79 2.99
CA SER A 140 5.07 -36.86 3.98
C SER A 140 4.17 -36.71 5.22
N ILE A 141 4.02 -35.48 5.73
CA ILE A 141 3.16 -35.19 6.88
C ILE A 141 1.67 -35.37 6.53
N GLU A 142 1.22 -34.99 5.33
CA GLU A 142 -0.14 -35.25 4.87
C GLU A 142 -0.38 -36.74 4.65
N ARG A 143 0.59 -37.50 4.08
CA ARG A 143 0.50 -38.96 3.98
C ARG A 143 0.44 -39.64 5.35
N GLU A 144 1.25 -39.22 6.32
CA GLU A 144 1.18 -39.72 7.71
C GLU A 144 -0.16 -39.40 8.37
N ASN A 145 -0.68 -38.17 8.19
CA ASN A 145 -1.97 -37.77 8.75
C ASN A 145 -3.17 -38.44 8.05
N GLN A 146 -3.06 -38.79 6.76
CA GLN A 146 -4.07 -39.57 6.05
C GLN A 146 -4.02 -41.03 6.51
N ALA A 147 -2.83 -41.63 6.58
CA ALA A 147 -2.64 -43.01 7.04
C ALA A 147 -3.09 -43.23 8.49
N GLY A 148 -2.84 -42.25 9.38
CA GLY A 148 -3.30 -42.32 10.78
C GLY A 148 -4.82 -42.19 10.96
N LYS A 149 -5.55 -41.65 9.97
CA LYS A 149 -7.02 -41.59 9.99
C LYS A 149 -7.64 -42.91 9.54
N ASP A 150 -7.03 -43.57 8.56
CA ASP A 150 -7.48 -44.87 8.09
C ASP A 150 -7.25 -45.97 9.16
N GLU A 151 -6.15 -45.89 9.93
CA GLU A 151 -5.93 -46.80 11.07
C GLU A 151 -6.93 -46.61 12.22
N ARG A 152 -7.35 -45.36 12.52
CA ARG A 152 -8.34 -45.12 13.60
C ARG A 152 -9.75 -45.59 13.25
N HIS A 153 -10.13 -45.58 11.97
CA HIS A 153 -11.41 -46.18 11.54
C HIS A 153 -11.34 -47.71 11.46
N SER A 154 -10.16 -48.28 11.27
CA SER A 154 -9.95 -49.73 11.26
C SER A 154 -9.98 -50.36 12.66
N ARG A 155 -9.49 -49.65 13.70
CA ARG A 155 -9.34 -50.20 15.06
C ARG A 155 -10.57 -50.09 15.96
N ALA A 156 -11.63 -49.42 15.51
CA ALA A 156 -12.85 -49.23 16.30
C ALA A 156 -13.89 -50.36 16.16
N LYS A 157 -13.62 -51.41 15.35
CA LYS A 157 -14.58 -52.50 15.10
C LYS A 157 -14.26 -53.84 15.75
N GLU A 158 -13.26 -53.93 16.62
CA GLU A 158 -12.92 -55.17 17.34
C GLU A 158 -12.77 -54.96 18.85
N ARG A 159 -13.78 -54.40 19.52
CA ARG A 159 -13.91 -54.53 20.99
C ARG A 159 -15.37 -54.69 21.40
N SER A 160 -15.92 -55.84 21.04
CA SER A 160 -17.08 -56.40 21.72
C SER A 160 -17.07 -57.92 21.60
N SER A 161 -16.20 -58.57 22.37
CA SER A 161 -16.43 -59.93 22.88
C SER A 161 -15.39 -60.29 23.93
N SER A 162 -15.89 -60.81 25.08
CA SER A 162 -15.25 -61.70 26.06
C SER A 162 -13.79 -61.40 26.47
N GLY A 163 -13.46 -61.05 27.71
CA GLY A 163 -13.77 -61.79 28.93
C GLY A 163 -12.50 -62.50 29.47
N LYS A 164 -12.31 -62.47 30.80
CA LYS A 164 -11.37 -63.27 31.63
C LYS A 164 -9.89 -62.81 31.61
N ARG A 165 -9.39 -62.29 32.75
CA ARG A 165 -8.65 -62.97 33.85
C ARG A 165 -7.24 -63.45 33.46
N GLY A 166 -6.25 -63.06 34.27
CA GLY A 166 -4.92 -63.70 34.35
C GLY A 166 -3.79 -62.67 34.43
N THR A 167 -3.36 -62.26 35.62
CA THR A 167 -2.28 -62.85 36.42
C THR A 167 -0.89 -62.64 35.84
N SER A 168 -0.13 -61.86 36.60
CA SER A 168 1.33 -61.77 36.74
C SER A 168 2.14 -62.94 36.17
N LYS A 169 3.25 -62.64 35.49
CA LYS A 169 4.55 -63.28 35.77
C LYS A 169 5.71 -62.62 35.03
N SER A 170 6.78 -62.45 35.79
CA SER A 170 8.16 -62.22 35.38
C SER A 170 8.67 -63.34 34.48
N ARG A 171 9.66 -63.05 33.62
CA ARG A 171 11.02 -63.61 33.76
C ARG A 171 11.97 -63.18 32.65
N ASP A 172 13.19 -62.91 33.09
CA ASP A 172 14.47 -62.88 32.38
C ASP A 172 14.75 -64.10 31.50
N GLN A 173 15.67 -63.93 30.55
CA GLN A 173 16.80 -64.82 30.15
C GLN A 173 17.13 -64.58 28.67
N SER A 174 18.20 -63.85 28.35
CA SER A 174 19.59 -64.32 28.19
C SER A 174 19.82 -65.25 26.98
N SER A 175 20.54 -64.71 25.99
CA SER A 175 21.72 -65.28 25.31
C SER A 175 21.75 -66.74 24.82
N SER A 176 22.25 -66.88 23.58
CA SER A 176 23.19 -67.91 23.07
C SER A 176 22.63 -68.98 22.11
N PHE A 177 22.99 -68.82 20.82
CA PHE A 177 23.55 -69.81 19.85
C PHE A 177 22.76 -71.12 19.52
N PRO A 178 23.02 -71.85 18.41
CA PRO A 178 23.71 -71.59 17.12
C PRO A 178 22.89 -72.09 15.87
N PRO A 179 23.44 -72.08 14.64
CA PRO A 179 22.70 -72.22 13.36
C PRO A 179 22.67 -73.67 12.83
N LEU A 180 22.07 -73.87 11.63
CA LEU A 180 22.39 -74.83 10.52
C LEU A 180 21.10 -75.10 9.66
N PRO A 181 21.13 -75.79 8.49
CA PRO A 181 21.74 -75.40 7.20
C PRO A 181 20.87 -75.72 5.93
N GLY A 182 21.25 -75.16 4.77
CA GLY A 182 20.94 -75.67 3.41
C GLY A 182 19.53 -75.37 2.88
N GLY A 183 19.24 -75.14 1.61
CA GLY A 183 19.90 -75.17 0.29
C GLY A 183 18.73 -74.96 -0.70
N GLY A 184 18.77 -74.16 -1.75
CA GLY A 184 19.63 -74.20 -2.93
C GLY A 184 18.80 -73.77 -4.16
N GLY A 185 19.47 -73.39 -5.25
CA GLY A 185 18.92 -73.05 -6.58
C GLY A 185 18.54 -71.57 -6.71
N GLY A 186 19.25 -70.71 -7.45
CA GLY A 186 19.52 -70.75 -8.91
C GLY A 186 18.63 -69.66 -9.55
N GLU A 187 19.01 -68.81 -10.49
CA GLU A 187 20.17 -68.63 -11.36
C GLU A 187 20.17 -67.15 -11.85
N GLU A 188 21.36 -66.69 -12.19
CA GLU A 188 21.75 -65.74 -13.26
C GLU A 188 20.90 -64.50 -13.61
N SER A 189 21.52 -63.32 -13.47
CA SER A 189 22.01 -62.58 -14.65
C SER A 189 22.77 -61.28 -14.30
N GLY A 190 23.93 -61.12 -14.93
CA GLY A 190 24.39 -59.81 -15.41
C GLY A 190 25.27 -58.94 -14.52
N ARG A 191 26.54 -59.34 -14.34
CA ARG A 191 27.65 -58.39 -14.06
C ARG A 191 28.06 -57.68 -15.35
N VAL A 192 28.23 -56.36 -15.30
CA VAL A 192 29.24 -55.65 -16.10
C VAL A 192 29.98 -54.69 -15.17
N SER A 193 31.30 -54.83 -15.15
CA SER A 193 32.23 -54.04 -14.35
C SER A 193 32.95 -53.00 -15.20
N SER A 194 33.25 -51.86 -14.55
CA SER A 194 34.41 -50.96 -14.76
C SER A 194 34.40 -50.03 -16.00
N PRO A 195 35.24 -48.97 -16.06
CA PRO A 195 36.25 -48.50 -15.10
C PRO A 195 36.27 -46.97 -14.79
N ASP A 196 37.00 -46.65 -13.72
CA ASP A 196 37.78 -45.43 -13.51
C ASP A 196 38.46 -44.89 -14.78
N ARG A 197 38.36 -43.57 -14.99
CA ARG A 197 39.31 -42.72 -15.76
C ARG A 197 38.86 -41.25 -15.69
N ASN A 198 39.59 -40.43 -14.94
CA ASN A 198 40.45 -39.37 -15.52
C ASN A 198 40.85 -38.30 -14.50
N ALA A 199 42.13 -38.35 -14.15
CA ALA A 199 42.93 -37.20 -13.77
C ALA A 199 42.97 -36.18 -14.94
N ARG A 200 42.92 -34.88 -14.60
CA ARG A 200 43.28 -33.78 -15.51
C ARG A 200 44.12 -32.74 -14.77
N ASP A 201 45.42 -32.92 -14.92
CA ASP A 201 46.41 -31.96 -15.44
C ASP A 201 46.16 -30.44 -15.28
N PRO A 202 47.01 -29.69 -14.54
CA PRO A 202 46.90 -28.25 -14.38
C PRO A 202 47.96 -27.48 -15.20
N THR A 203 47.84 -27.39 -16.52
CA THR A 203 48.65 -26.44 -17.32
C THR A 203 47.90 -25.92 -18.55
N LYS A 204 47.26 -24.75 -18.43
CA LYS A 204 46.99 -23.83 -19.56
C LYS A 204 46.54 -22.46 -19.04
N LYS A 205 47.52 -21.61 -18.75
CA LYS A 205 47.34 -20.14 -18.66
C LYS A 205 47.58 -19.59 -20.07
N VAL A 206 46.52 -19.19 -20.78
CA VAL A 206 46.61 -18.32 -21.96
C VAL A 206 45.41 -17.36 -21.96
N SER A 207 45.69 -16.13 -21.55
CA SER A 207 45.28 -14.87 -22.20
C SER A 207 43.83 -14.71 -22.68
N LEU A 208 42.88 -14.48 -21.76
CA LEU A 208 41.54 -13.96 -22.10
C LEU A 208 41.11 -12.91 -21.05
N SER A 209 41.68 -11.70 -21.12
CA SER A 209 41.28 -10.61 -20.22
C SER A 209 41.22 -9.21 -20.84
N ASN A 210 41.48 -9.03 -22.14
CA ASN A 210 41.51 -7.69 -22.76
C ASN A 210 40.35 -7.34 -23.71
N ALA A 211 39.42 -8.26 -24.00
CA ALA A 211 38.32 -8.00 -24.94
C ALA A 211 37.05 -7.42 -24.28
N GLY A 212 36.92 -7.48 -22.95
CA GLY A 212 35.72 -7.03 -22.22
C GLY A 212 35.67 -5.52 -21.97
N THR A 213 36.82 -4.90 -21.73
CA THR A 213 36.91 -3.49 -21.29
C THR A 213 36.65 -2.47 -22.40
N GLN A 214 36.89 -2.83 -23.66
CA GLN A 214 36.61 -1.95 -24.80
C GLN A 214 35.11 -1.83 -25.12
N ASN A 215 34.32 -2.87 -24.83
CA ASN A 215 32.87 -2.83 -25.06
C ASN A 215 32.10 -2.12 -23.94
N GLU A 216 32.61 -2.14 -22.71
CA GLU A 216 32.00 -1.38 -21.60
C GLU A 216 32.18 0.13 -21.79
N THR A 217 33.38 0.57 -22.18
CA THR A 217 33.64 2.00 -22.44
C THR A 217 32.84 2.56 -23.62
N ALA A 218 32.50 1.74 -24.62
CA ALA A 218 31.61 2.15 -25.71
C ALA A 218 30.16 2.36 -25.22
N ARG A 219 29.65 1.46 -24.38
CA ARG A 219 28.31 1.57 -23.80
C ARG A 219 28.17 2.74 -22.83
N GLU A 220 29.21 3.04 -22.07
CA GLU A 220 29.23 4.18 -21.15
C GLU A 220 29.13 5.51 -21.91
N ARG A 221 29.85 5.65 -23.03
CA ARG A 221 29.71 6.83 -23.91
C ARG A 221 28.32 6.93 -24.55
N GLU A 222 27.72 5.82 -24.98
CA GLU A 222 26.34 5.82 -25.48
C GLU A 222 25.36 6.29 -24.40
N LEU A 223 25.53 5.84 -23.16
CA LEU A 223 24.69 6.25 -22.03
C LEU A 223 24.85 7.75 -21.73
N GLU A 224 26.08 8.28 -21.73
CA GLU A 224 26.34 9.71 -21.56
C GLU A 224 25.66 10.54 -22.65
N THR A 225 25.71 10.11 -23.91
CA THR A 225 25.03 10.83 -25.00
C THR A 225 23.51 10.85 -24.84
N LEU A 226 22.91 9.78 -24.33
CA LEU A 226 21.46 9.71 -24.04
C LEU A 226 21.07 10.63 -22.88
N VAL A 227 21.89 10.67 -21.82
CA VAL A 227 21.67 11.60 -20.69
C VAL A 227 21.76 13.05 -21.16
N GLN A 228 22.75 13.36 -22.01
CA GLN A 228 22.89 14.69 -22.61
C GLN A 228 21.65 15.07 -23.44
N GLN A 229 21.17 14.15 -24.29
CA GLN A 229 19.97 14.35 -25.11
C GLN A 229 18.71 14.57 -24.27
N GLN A 230 18.55 13.84 -23.16
CA GLN A 230 17.44 14.06 -22.24
C GLN A 230 17.52 15.43 -21.56
N GLY A 231 18.72 15.85 -21.13
CA GLY A 231 18.93 17.18 -20.55
C GLY A 231 18.54 18.31 -21.51
N ASP A 232 18.86 18.18 -22.79
CA ASP A 232 18.50 19.18 -23.80
C ASP A 232 16.99 19.22 -24.09
N LEU A 233 16.31 18.08 -24.04
CA LEU A 233 14.84 18.02 -24.14
C LEU A 233 14.15 18.71 -22.97
N ILE A 234 14.63 18.50 -21.74
CA ILE A 234 14.10 19.15 -20.54
C ILE A 234 14.25 20.67 -20.67
N LYS A 235 15.43 21.17 -21.04
CA LYS A 235 15.66 22.61 -21.27
C LYS A 235 14.73 23.19 -22.34
N LYS A 236 14.48 22.45 -23.43
CA LYS A 236 13.51 22.87 -24.47
C LYS A 236 12.08 22.91 -23.94
N MET A 237 11.68 21.97 -23.09
CA MET A 237 10.35 21.98 -22.47
C MET A 237 10.19 23.15 -21.49
N GLU A 238 11.19 23.42 -20.66
CA GLU A 238 11.21 24.57 -19.74
C GLU A 238 11.09 25.89 -20.50
N ALA A 239 11.82 26.05 -21.61
CA ALA A 239 11.70 27.22 -22.47
C ALA A 239 10.25 27.42 -23.00
N ARG A 240 9.60 26.34 -23.45
CA ARG A 240 8.19 26.40 -23.92
C ARG A 240 7.20 26.74 -22.80
N ILE A 241 7.45 26.27 -21.58
CA ILE A 241 6.61 26.63 -20.43
C ILE A 241 6.73 28.13 -20.16
N VAL A 242 7.95 28.67 -20.16
CA VAL A 242 8.17 30.11 -19.96
C VAL A 242 7.53 30.95 -21.08
N GLU A 243 7.61 30.50 -22.34
CA GLU A 243 6.91 31.15 -23.46
C GLU A 243 5.39 31.11 -23.29
N MET A 244 4.83 29.98 -22.86
CA MET A 244 3.40 29.83 -22.61
C MET A 244 2.92 30.73 -21.47
N GLU A 245 3.69 30.83 -20.38
CA GLU A 245 3.41 31.75 -19.28
C GLU A 245 3.47 33.22 -19.71
N ARG A 246 4.41 33.58 -20.58
CA ARG A 246 4.46 34.94 -21.15
C ARG A 246 3.25 35.20 -22.04
N ALA A 247 2.84 34.25 -22.86
CA ALA A 247 1.65 34.36 -23.71
C ALA A 247 0.36 34.51 -22.89
N LEU A 248 0.23 33.77 -21.79
CA LEU A 248 -0.90 33.92 -20.85
C LEU A 248 -0.90 35.29 -20.18
N LYS A 249 0.27 35.77 -19.72
CA LYS A 249 0.40 37.10 -19.11
C LYS A 249 0.15 38.24 -20.11
N SER A 250 0.51 38.09 -21.37
CA SER A 250 0.23 39.09 -22.41
C SER A 250 -1.22 39.05 -22.89
N GLY A 251 -1.83 37.87 -22.98
CA GLY A 251 -3.26 37.71 -23.29
C GLY A 251 -4.17 38.31 -22.22
N GLN A 252 -3.72 38.33 -20.96
CA GLN A 252 -4.45 38.96 -19.85
C GLN A 252 -4.41 40.50 -19.87
N ARG A 253 -3.51 41.11 -20.67
CA ARG A 253 -3.41 42.58 -20.86
C ARG A 253 -4.16 43.10 -22.08
N GLN A 254 -4.46 42.25 -23.07
CA GLN A 254 -5.24 42.64 -24.26
C GLN A 254 -6.68 42.08 -24.19
N GLY A 255 -7.44 42.61 -23.23
CA GLY A 255 -8.90 42.82 -23.29
C GLY A 255 -9.84 41.66 -23.59
N VAL A 256 -10.55 41.19 -22.56
CA VAL A 256 -12.03 41.14 -22.55
C VAL A 256 -12.51 41.45 -21.13
N GLN A 257 -12.83 42.72 -20.85
CA GLN A 257 -13.78 43.04 -19.79
C GLN A 257 -15.13 42.47 -20.25
N ALA A 258 -15.56 41.36 -19.65
CA ALA A 258 -16.92 40.88 -19.83
C ALA A 258 -17.85 41.74 -18.93
N PRO A 259 -18.79 42.53 -19.49
CA PRO A 259 -19.71 43.35 -18.70
C PRO A 259 -20.76 42.52 -17.92
N ALA A 260 -20.74 41.20 -18.02
CA ALA A 260 -21.73 40.31 -17.40
C ALA A 260 -21.54 40.10 -15.89
N ILE A 261 -20.36 40.35 -15.32
CA ILE A 261 -20.08 40.04 -13.89
C ILE A 261 -20.39 41.23 -12.97
N GLN A 262 -20.27 42.48 -13.45
CA GLN A 262 -20.65 43.65 -12.66
C GLN A 262 -22.17 43.82 -12.51
N GLY A 263 -22.97 43.32 -13.47
CA GLY A 263 -24.43 43.29 -13.37
C GLY A 263 -24.93 42.37 -12.25
N LEU A 264 -24.30 41.20 -12.09
CA LEU A 264 -24.67 40.23 -11.06
C LEU A 264 -24.31 40.70 -9.65
N GLN A 265 -23.18 41.40 -9.48
CA GLN A 265 -22.75 41.93 -8.18
C GLN A 265 -23.60 43.12 -7.72
N LYS A 266 -24.05 43.99 -8.63
CA LYS A 266 -25.01 45.05 -8.29
C LYS A 266 -26.41 44.51 -7.97
N ALA A 267 -26.85 43.45 -8.65
CA ALA A 267 -28.14 42.81 -8.36
C ALA A 267 -28.15 42.08 -7.00
N THR A 268 -27.03 41.45 -6.61
CA THR A 268 -26.90 40.78 -5.30
C THR A 268 -26.76 41.77 -4.15
N GLN A 269 -26.08 42.90 -4.34
CA GLN A 269 -26.03 43.96 -3.32
C GLN A 269 -27.38 44.66 -3.12
N ALA A 270 -28.15 44.88 -4.20
CA ALA A 270 -29.50 45.45 -4.11
C ALA A 270 -30.52 44.49 -3.46
N ALA A 271 -30.39 43.19 -3.67
CA ALA A 271 -31.23 42.18 -3.02
C ALA A 271 -30.92 42.07 -1.51
N SER A 272 -29.66 42.19 -1.11
CA SER A 272 -29.25 42.13 0.29
C SER A 272 -29.71 43.35 1.11
N ALA A 273 -29.82 44.53 0.49
CA ALA A 273 -30.35 45.72 1.14
C ALA A 273 -31.86 45.63 1.44
N ARG A 274 -32.65 45.03 0.55
CA ARG A 274 -34.12 44.85 0.75
C ARG A 274 -34.48 43.84 1.84
N VAL A 275 -33.61 42.86 2.08
CA VAL A 275 -33.79 41.86 3.15
C VAL A 275 -33.45 42.46 4.52
N GLN A 276 -32.55 43.45 4.59
CA GLN A 276 -32.25 44.15 5.85
C GLN A 276 -33.29 45.21 6.21
N GLU A 277 -33.93 45.85 5.24
CA GLU A 277 -35.02 46.82 5.47
C GLU A 277 -36.33 46.17 5.95
N SER A 278 -36.61 44.93 5.52
CA SER A 278 -37.80 44.17 5.97
C SER A 278 -37.64 43.54 7.35
N ALA A 279 -36.42 43.32 7.83
CA ALA A 279 -36.14 42.81 9.18
C ALA A 279 -36.20 43.90 10.27
N ALA A 280 -36.18 45.20 9.90
CA ALA A 280 -36.19 46.31 10.85
C ALA A 280 -37.59 46.84 11.22
N MET A 281 -38.67 46.33 10.62
CA MET A 281 -40.05 46.77 10.88
C MET A 281 -40.89 45.80 11.75
N GLU A 282 -40.33 44.70 12.27
CA GLU A 282 -41.08 43.69 13.07
C GLU A 282 -40.73 43.66 14.58
N VAL A 283 -40.28 44.78 15.17
CA VAL A 283 -40.10 44.89 16.64
C VAL A 283 -40.65 46.21 17.15
N GLU A 284 -41.97 46.43 17.09
CA GLU A 284 -42.69 47.37 17.96
C GLU A 284 -44.21 47.23 17.78
N ASN A 285 -44.83 46.23 18.43
CA ASN A 285 -46.17 46.38 19.04
C ASN A 285 -46.59 45.11 19.78
N ARG A 286 -46.40 45.10 21.09
CA ARG A 286 -47.15 44.22 22.01
C ARG A 286 -47.77 45.08 23.11
N GLY A 287 -49.02 45.47 22.89
CA GLY A 287 -49.91 46.02 23.92
C GLY A 287 -51.15 45.12 24.08
N PRO A 288 -51.65 44.85 25.31
CA PRO A 288 -52.77 43.96 25.52
C PRO A 288 -54.08 44.75 25.63
N VAL A 289 -55.09 44.43 24.81
CA VAL A 289 -56.46 44.94 24.99
C VAL A 289 -57.48 43.82 24.90
N LYS A 290 -58.34 43.79 25.93
CA LYS A 290 -59.45 42.87 26.16
C LYS A 290 -60.72 43.30 25.41
N ARG A 291 -61.55 42.31 25.04
CA ARG A 291 -63.03 42.32 24.77
C ARG A 291 -63.53 43.01 23.49
N PRO A 292 -64.81 42.79 23.10
CA PRO A 292 -65.57 41.53 23.01
C PRO A 292 -66.28 41.39 21.63
N LEU A 293 -66.92 40.24 21.42
CA LEU A 293 -67.86 39.95 20.32
C LEU A 293 -68.95 41.03 20.14
N PRO A 294 -69.51 41.13 18.93
CA PRO A 294 -70.95 41.19 18.80
C PRO A 294 -71.51 40.13 17.85
N ALA A 295 -72.73 39.73 18.16
CA ALA A 295 -73.62 38.90 17.37
C ALA A 295 -74.40 39.73 16.34
N ASP A 296 -75.02 38.99 15.41
CA ASP A 296 -76.12 39.34 14.52
C ASP A 296 -75.82 40.32 13.36
N GLU A 297 -75.96 39.81 12.13
CA GLU A 297 -77.18 40.02 11.33
C GLU A 297 -77.11 39.21 10.02
N GLY A 298 -78.14 38.40 9.78
CA GLY A 298 -78.33 37.72 8.52
C GLY A 298 -79.19 38.56 7.57
N VAL A 299 -78.75 38.75 6.32
CA VAL A 299 -79.64 39.06 5.19
C VAL A 299 -79.12 38.39 3.91
N ASN A 300 -79.73 37.24 3.62
CA ASN A 300 -80.38 36.84 2.37
C ASN A 300 -79.80 37.16 0.97
N ALA A 301 -80.03 36.17 0.10
CA ALA A 301 -80.14 36.21 -1.36
C ALA A 301 -78.82 36.21 -2.17
N LYS A 302 -78.38 35.08 -2.75
CA LYS A 302 -79.01 34.36 -3.87
C LYS A 302 -79.11 35.22 -5.14
N ARG A 303 -77.96 35.50 -5.77
CA ARG A 303 -77.82 35.70 -7.23
C ARG A 303 -76.34 35.83 -7.59
N LEU A 304 -75.99 35.35 -8.79
CA LEU A 304 -74.66 35.26 -9.40
C LEU A 304 -73.92 33.94 -9.14
N ALA A 305 -74.63 32.84 -9.42
CA ALA A 305 -74.03 31.78 -10.21
C ALA A 305 -74.07 32.20 -11.70
N GLU A 306 -73.13 31.68 -12.48
CA GLU A 306 -72.99 31.79 -13.95
C GLU A 306 -72.18 32.99 -14.49
N ALA A 307 -70.86 32.93 -14.29
CA ALA A 307 -69.91 33.28 -15.35
C ALA A 307 -68.53 32.63 -15.09
N SER A 308 -68.00 31.98 -16.13
CA SER A 308 -66.61 31.54 -16.30
C SER A 308 -66.18 30.20 -15.69
N MET A 309 -66.49 29.12 -16.42
CA MET A 309 -65.68 27.91 -16.43
C MET A 309 -64.46 28.15 -17.34
N VAL A 310 -63.30 28.44 -16.76
CA VAL A 310 -62.00 28.18 -17.38
C VAL A 310 -61.16 27.43 -16.36
N ASP A 311 -60.77 26.24 -16.77
CA ASP A 311 -59.95 25.25 -16.08
C ASP A 311 -58.68 25.88 -15.47
N MET A 312 -58.60 25.90 -14.13
CA MET A 312 -57.50 26.48 -13.37
C MET A 312 -56.72 25.33 -12.73
N PRO A 313 -55.48 25.02 -13.19
CA PRO A 313 -54.78 23.82 -12.77
C PRO A 313 -54.26 23.97 -11.34
N GLN A 314 -54.48 22.92 -10.58
CA GLN A 314 -54.29 22.82 -9.14
C GLN A 314 -52.89 23.23 -8.63
N PRO A 315 -52.77 24.23 -7.74
CA PRO A 315 -51.51 24.54 -7.05
C PRO A 315 -51.22 23.64 -5.84
N VAL A 316 -52.20 22.85 -5.38
CA VAL A 316 -52.11 22.06 -4.14
C VAL A 316 -51.18 20.84 -4.24
N VAL A 317 -51.03 20.25 -5.44
CA VAL A 317 -50.19 19.05 -5.64
C VAL A 317 -48.68 19.37 -5.59
N LYS A 318 -48.29 20.60 -5.94
CA LYS A 318 -46.88 21.03 -5.87
C LYS A 318 -46.42 21.27 -4.44
N LEU A 319 -47.32 21.73 -3.56
CA LEU A 319 -47.00 22.06 -2.17
C LEU A 319 -46.72 20.81 -1.32
N THR A 320 -47.41 19.69 -1.60
CA THR A 320 -47.20 18.43 -0.87
C THR A 320 -45.87 17.77 -1.26
N SER A 321 -45.49 17.80 -2.55
CA SER A 321 -44.19 17.34 -3.01
C SER A 321 -43.05 18.15 -2.39
N LEU A 322 -43.16 19.48 -2.39
CA LEU A 322 -42.16 20.37 -1.78
C LEU A 322 -41.98 20.13 -0.28
N LYS A 323 -43.06 19.84 0.45
CA LYS A 323 -42.97 19.50 1.88
C LYS A 323 -42.19 18.21 2.11
N ALA A 324 -42.39 17.19 1.27
CA ALA A 324 -41.63 15.95 1.35
C ALA A 324 -40.14 16.18 1.08
N ASP A 325 -39.82 16.97 0.06
CA ASP A 325 -38.43 17.31 -0.29
C ASP A 325 -37.73 18.09 0.84
N VAL A 326 -38.42 19.02 1.49
CA VAL A 326 -37.89 19.78 2.64
C VAL A 326 -37.63 18.86 3.84
N THR A 327 -38.49 17.88 4.09
CA THR A 327 -38.26 16.91 5.17
C THR A 327 -37.08 15.98 4.90
N ASP A 328 -36.90 15.52 3.66
CA ASP A 328 -35.74 14.71 3.26
C ASP A 328 -34.44 15.54 3.31
N LEU A 329 -34.49 16.82 2.93
CA LEU A 329 -33.36 17.73 3.09
C LEU A 329 -32.98 17.93 4.56
N ALA A 330 -33.96 18.11 5.44
CA ALA A 330 -33.73 18.26 6.87
C ALA A 330 -33.06 17.02 7.47
N GLU A 331 -33.49 15.81 7.08
CA GLU A 331 -32.86 14.57 7.52
C GLU A 331 -31.42 14.44 7.00
N LYS A 332 -31.18 14.80 5.73
CA LYS A 332 -29.83 14.81 5.13
C LYS A 332 -28.90 15.81 5.83
N VAL A 333 -29.39 17.00 6.18
CA VAL A 333 -28.63 18.01 6.93
C VAL A 333 -28.32 17.50 8.34
N GLY A 334 -29.26 16.84 9.01
CA GLY A 334 -29.01 16.18 10.30
C GLY A 334 -27.89 15.13 10.24
N LYS A 335 -27.93 14.24 9.24
CA LYS A 335 -26.87 13.24 9.00
C LYS A 335 -25.52 13.88 8.66
N GLN A 336 -25.53 15.04 7.99
CA GLN A 336 -24.31 15.80 7.72
C GLN A 336 -23.73 16.41 9.00
N GLY A 337 -24.57 16.92 9.91
CA GLY A 337 -24.15 17.39 11.23
C GLY A 337 -23.43 16.31 12.03
N GLU A 338 -24.03 15.11 12.15
CA GLU A 338 -23.38 13.99 12.85
C GLU A 338 -22.04 13.58 12.22
N ARG A 339 -21.91 13.72 10.89
CA ARG A 339 -20.65 13.46 10.19
C ARG A 339 -19.61 14.53 10.49
N GLN A 340 -20.02 15.80 10.63
CA GLN A 340 -19.13 16.89 11.03
C GLN A 340 -18.63 16.69 12.45
N ASP A 341 -19.50 16.37 13.41
CA ASP A 341 -19.11 16.10 14.80
C ASP A 341 -18.07 14.97 14.91
N ARG A 342 -18.26 13.90 14.11
CA ARG A 342 -17.29 12.78 14.04
C ARG A 342 -15.96 13.18 13.39
N LEU A 343 -15.97 14.15 12.50
CA LEU A 343 -14.74 14.67 11.89
C LEU A 343 -14.00 15.58 12.85
N GLU A 344 -14.70 16.46 13.56
CA GLU A 344 -14.15 17.33 14.60
C GLU A 344 -13.48 16.51 15.70
N ALA A 345 -14.18 15.52 16.27
CA ALA A 345 -13.59 14.62 17.27
C ALA A 345 -12.34 13.85 16.78
N ARG A 346 -12.23 13.62 15.46
CA ARG A 346 -11.03 13.01 14.86
C ARG A 346 -9.90 14.02 14.68
N VAL A 347 -10.22 15.28 14.40
CA VAL A 347 -9.26 16.38 14.30
C VAL A 347 -8.67 16.66 15.67
N ASP A 348 -9.48 16.76 16.73
CA ASP A 348 -9.02 16.94 18.12
C ASP A 348 -8.03 15.83 18.53
N LYS A 349 -8.34 14.58 18.14
CA LYS A 349 -7.45 13.44 18.39
C LYS A 349 -6.15 13.49 17.60
N ILE A 350 -6.14 14.12 16.43
CA ILE A 350 -4.93 14.33 15.63
C ILE A 350 -4.10 15.45 16.25
N GLU A 351 -4.72 16.55 16.67
CA GLU A 351 -4.06 17.68 17.34
C GLU A 351 -3.36 17.22 18.62
N ALA A 352 -4.06 16.50 19.51
CA ALA A 352 -3.44 15.96 20.72
C ALA A 352 -2.27 15.00 20.44
N ARG A 353 -2.26 14.31 19.29
CA ARG A 353 -1.13 13.48 18.87
C ARG A 353 0.03 14.31 18.32
N LEU A 354 -0.26 15.43 17.65
CA LEU A 354 0.74 16.36 17.15
C LEU A 354 1.44 17.07 18.32
N ASP A 355 0.70 17.53 19.32
CA ASP A 355 1.28 18.14 20.53
C ASP A 355 2.27 17.19 21.21
N LYS A 356 1.89 15.92 21.36
CA LYS A 356 2.77 14.89 21.93
C LYS A 356 3.99 14.61 21.06
N THR A 357 3.90 14.76 19.74
CA THR A 357 5.08 14.63 18.87
C THR A 357 5.98 15.86 18.94
N GLU A 358 5.42 17.04 19.08
CA GLU A 358 6.16 18.28 19.25
C GLU A 358 6.94 18.29 20.57
N GLU A 359 6.30 17.86 21.66
CA GLU A 359 6.97 17.68 22.96
C GLU A 359 8.19 16.75 22.85
N ARG A 360 8.02 15.60 22.20
CA ARG A 360 9.11 14.62 21.98
C ARG A 360 10.24 15.19 21.12
N LEU A 361 9.91 15.97 20.09
CA LEU A 361 10.91 16.64 19.26
C LEU A 361 11.63 17.73 20.05
N GLY A 362 10.93 18.44 20.95
CA GLY A 362 11.51 19.38 21.89
C GLY A 362 12.55 18.72 22.80
N THR A 363 12.21 17.57 23.40
CA THR A 363 13.16 16.78 24.21
C THR A 363 14.35 16.29 23.40
N LEU A 364 14.12 15.76 22.20
CA LEU A 364 15.21 15.29 21.33
C LEU A 364 16.16 16.44 20.95
N ALA A 365 15.60 17.63 20.66
CA ALA A 365 16.38 18.80 20.30
C ALA A 365 17.24 19.31 21.48
N SER A 366 16.74 19.24 22.71
CA SER A 366 17.53 19.60 23.90
C SER A 366 18.64 18.58 24.17
N GLU A 367 18.37 17.28 24.04
CA GLU A 367 19.37 16.21 24.14
C GLU A 367 20.47 16.34 23.07
N PHE A 368 20.09 16.66 21.84
CA PHE A 368 21.05 16.88 20.76
C PHE A 368 21.95 18.08 21.02
N ARG A 369 21.39 19.21 21.49
CA ARG A 369 22.18 20.38 21.90
C ARG A 369 23.15 20.04 23.03
N ALA A 370 22.70 19.32 24.06
CA ALA A 370 23.54 18.89 25.16
C ALA A 370 24.71 17.99 24.67
N SER A 371 24.41 17.04 23.79
CA SER A 371 25.42 16.17 23.17
C SER A 371 26.43 16.96 22.32
N GLN A 372 25.95 17.94 21.54
CA GLN A 372 26.79 18.80 20.73
C GLN A 372 27.74 19.62 21.61
N THR A 373 27.24 20.21 22.71
CA THR A 373 28.08 20.95 23.67
C THR A 373 29.14 20.06 24.31
N LEU A 374 28.79 18.81 24.68
CA LEU A 374 29.75 17.86 25.23
C LEU A 374 30.85 17.51 24.22
N VAL A 375 30.47 17.17 22.99
CA VAL A 375 31.43 16.83 21.93
C VAL A 375 32.36 18.00 21.63
N MET A 376 31.81 19.21 21.44
CA MET A 376 32.63 20.41 21.20
C MET A 376 33.55 20.70 22.37
N GLY A 377 33.07 20.57 23.62
CA GLY A 377 33.89 20.75 24.82
C GLY A 377 35.06 19.76 24.88
N THR A 378 34.81 18.47 24.64
CA THR A 378 35.87 17.45 24.63
C THR A 378 36.88 17.67 23.49
N PHE A 379 36.41 18.09 22.32
CA PHE A 379 37.30 18.40 21.21
C PHE A 379 38.19 19.60 21.51
N GLN A 380 37.63 20.66 22.10
CA GLN A 380 38.39 21.84 22.52
C GLN A 380 39.47 21.47 23.56
N GLN A 381 39.13 20.62 24.53
CA GLN A 381 40.07 20.11 25.54
C GLN A 381 41.19 19.25 24.93
N LEU A 382 40.85 18.39 23.96
CA LEU A 382 41.84 17.58 23.26
C LEU A 382 42.76 18.48 22.41
N HIS A 383 42.20 19.47 21.72
CA HIS A 383 42.99 20.42 20.93
C HIS A 383 44.00 21.16 21.81
N THR A 384 43.57 21.71 22.96
CA THR A 384 44.47 22.43 23.87
C THR A 384 45.55 21.50 24.47
N LEU A 385 45.21 20.25 24.80
CA LEU A 385 46.21 19.26 25.25
C LEU A 385 47.20 18.89 24.16
N LEU A 386 46.75 18.74 22.91
CA LEU A 386 47.60 18.42 21.77
C LEU A 386 48.56 19.57 21.47
N GLU A 387 48.05 20.81 21.46
CA GLU A 387 48.81 22.03 21.23
C GLU A 387 49.88 22.25 22.33
N ALA A 388 49.51 22.03 23.60
CA ALA A 388 50.46 22.09 24.72
C ALA A 388 51.58 21.04 24.62
N ARG A 389 51.30 19.85 24.07
CA ARG A 389 52.32 18.80 23.88
C ARG A 389 53.19 19.03 22.65
N LEU A 390 52.66 19.61 21.58
CA LEU A 390 53.40 19.83 20.33
C LEU A 390 54.24 21.10 20.35
N SER A 391 53.83 22.14 21.09
CA SER A 391 54.57 23.41 21.23
C SER A 391 56.08 23.24 21.56
N PRO A 392 56.50 22.41 22.54
CA PRO A 392 57.92 22.23 22.83
C PRO A 392 58.69 21.42 21.77
N VAL A 393 58.02 20.55 20.99
CA VAL A 393 58.66 19.74 19.93
C VAL A 393 58.97 20.61 18.71
N VAL A 394 58.08 21.54 18.37
CA VAL A 394 58.27 22.46 17.24
C VAL A 394 59.32 23.53 17.57
N GLY A 395 59.44 23.95 18.83
CA GLY A 395 60.45 24.92 19.28
C GLY A 395 61.89 24.37 19.37
N GLN A 396 62.10 23.06 19.28
CA GLN A 396 63.43 22.41 19.35
C GLN A 396 63.90 21.85 18.01
N ALA A 397 63.15 22.00 16.92
CA ALA A 397 63.65 21.61 15.61
C ALA A 397 64.85 22.51 15.25
N PRO A 398 66.09 21.97 15.19
CA PRO A 398 67.23 22.75 14.72
C PRO A 398 66.92 23.21 13.29
N THR A 399 67.14 24.48 13.01
CA THR A 399 67.02 25.04 11.66
C THR A 399 67.87 24.19 10.71
N LEU A 400 67.21 23.49 9.78
CA LEU A 400 67.85 22.66 8.75
C LEU A 400 68.76 23.46 7.81
N ASP A 401 68.77 24.80 7.91
CA ASP A 401 69.67 25.69 7.19
C ASP A 401 71.15 25.49 7.54
N ASN A 402 71.49 24.78 8.63
CA ASN A 402 72.89 24.49 8.99
C ASN A 402 73.44 23.16 8.42
N LEU A 403 72.69 22.43 7.60
CA LEU A 403 73.13 21.12 7.05
C LEU A 403 73.26 21.07 5.52
N LEU A 404 73.13 22.21 4.82
CA LEU A 404 73.49 22.27 3.40
C LEU A 404 74.98 22.62 3.26
N PRO A 405 75.85 21.68 2.85
CA PRO A 405 77.24 22.01 2.56
C PRO A 405 77.31 23.00 1.40
N HIS A 406 77.96 24.14 1.63
CA HIS A 406 78.35 25.08 0.59
C HIS A 406 79.22 24.36 -0.45
N HIS A 407 78.60 23.94 -1.56
CA HIS A 407 79.33 23.60 -2.78
C HIS A 407 79.88 24.90 -3.37
N GLY A 408 81.17 25.15 -3.10
CA GLY A 408 81.91 26.23 -3.74
C GLY A 408 81.97 26.02 -5.27
N PRO A 409 81.92 27.11 -6.06
CA PRO A 409 81.98 27.02 -7.51
C PRO A 409 83.33 26.46 -7.96
N SER A 410 83.30 25.43 -8.80
CA SER A 410 84.47 24.83 -9.44
C SER A 410 85.11 25.83 -10.41
N PRO A 411 86.45 25.95 -10.44
CA PRO A 411 87.14 26.82 -11.39
C PRO A 411 87.16 26.16 -12.77
N THR A 412 86.52 26.80 -13.75
CA THR A 412 86.67 26.48 -15.17
C THR A 412 87.92 27.14 -15.72
N ASN A 413 88.77 26.31 -16.33
CA ASN A 413 89.92 26.68 -17.17
C ASN A 413 89.49 27.36 -18.47
#